data_AF-A0A0D2DQE7-F1
#
_entry.id   AF-A0A0D2DQE7-F1
#
_cell.length_a   1.000
_cell.length_b   1.000
_cell.length_c   1.000
_cell.angle_alpha   90.00
_cell.angle_beta   90.00
_cell.angle_gamma   90.00
#
_symmetry.space_group_name_H-M   'P 1'
#
loop_
_entity.id
_entity.type
_entity.pdbx_description
1 polymer ?
#
loop_
_entity_poly.entity_id
_entity_poly.type
_entity_poly.pdbx_seq_one_letter_code
_entity_poly.pdbx_strand_id
1 'polypeptide(L)'
;MGEMLVEGSTLQIEDYGLIGDMRTCALVGKNGSIDFMCWPQFDSPSIFGRLLDTSKGGGGHWSIGPRNSTVCKQNYRAATNILQTKWIDEEGVVDLTDFFALSKYNKILREKWSGSTLVRKLECVRGHMSIDIELRPRPGYASTAGFMHGSDVKAEDGTYHQSLTWISEGDEASVDVPEFYVAYCTRDRPLKTDPIMFQSAKNHKGVEDKLRATFDIQEGQQIFMIMCNSHVKPHLTRDLIMGLEQDTFKFWTSWIRSCSYRGRFQQEVERSMLILKLLTFDPTGAIVAAPTFSLPEAIGGPRNWDYRYSWVRDSSFTIYVFLKMGFPDEAEAYINFIFARIAEWRRQQESSGGTSIHHLPLMFTIDGETSLPELELDHLSGYKDSTPVRIGNAATDHVQLDIYGELMDSIYLYNKHGKPISYAQWLDIRFLTDFVCEIWNEPDMSIWEVRGKKQHFVYSKMMLWVAVDRALRLVDKRNFPCPNREKWFSTRDQIYEQVMEKGFNYDMNCFVQSYESNTILDSAVLVAPLVFFMSPNDPQFVGTLDRVLRTPEKGGLTSAGFVFRYDHEQTDDGVGGREGTFVMCTYGSLKRSFEQESTTRSTLRSQMECSKRLRKLLQIPQVWVYGWT
;
A
#
# COMPACT_ATOMS: atom_id res chain seq x y z
N MET A 1 14.99 -21.26 12.12
CA MET A 1 16.35 -20.94 12.58
C MET A 1 16.40 -19.43 12.70
N GLY A 2 16.62 -18.89 13.90
CA GLY A 2 16.64 -17.43 14.13
C GLY A 2 17.88 -16.82 13.51
N GLU A 3 17.76 -15.60 13.01
CA GLU A 3 18.88 -14.80 12.53
C GLU A 3 19.45 -14.00 13.71
N MET A 4 20.77 -14.02 13.85
CA MET A 4 21.48 -13.17 14.81
C MET A 4 21.44 -11.72 14.29
N LEU A 5 20.99 -10.78 15.13
CA LEU A 5 21.06 -9.36 14.81
C LEU A 5 22.52 -8.92 14.96
N VAL A 6 23.16 -8.50 13.86
CA VAL A 6 24.50 -7.90 13.89
C VAL A 6 24.34 -6.41 14.16
N GLU A 7 24.99 -5.89 15.20
CA GLU A 7 25.04 -4.44 15.47
C GLU A 7 25.58 -3.69 14.25
N GLY A 8 24.77 -2.77 13.70
CA GLY A 8 25.18 -1.86 12.63
C GLY A 8 24.80 -2.25 11.20
N SER A 9 24.10 -3.37 10.95
CA SER A 9 23.53 -3.63 9.62
C SER A 9 22.20 -2.90 9.45
N THR A 10 22.05 -2.14 8.36
CA THR A 10 20.76 -1.58 7.94
C THR A 10 19.76 -2.71 7.68
N LEU A 11 18.58 -2.64 8.30
CA LEU A 11 17.50 -3.60 8.09
C LEU A 11 17.09 -3.61 6.62
N GLN A 12 16.82 -4.79 6.08
CA GLN A 12 16.27 -4.92 4.74
C GLN A 12 14.76 -4.71 4.78
N ILE A 13 14.14 -4.44 3.63
CA ILE A 13 12.70 -4.14 3.58
C ILE A 13 11.86 -5.33 4.07
N GLU A 14 12.33 -6.56 3.85
CA GLU A 14 11.73 -7.79 4.36
C GLU A 14 11.75 -7.96 5.88
N ASP A 15 12.52 -7.14 6.60
CA ASP A 15 12.60 -7.18 8.05
C ASP A 15 11.55 -6.30 8.74
N TYR A 16 10.67 -5.66 7.99
CA TYR A 16 9.62 -4.79 8.50
C TYR A 16 8.23 -5.44 8.47
N GLY A 17 7.49 -5.28 9.56
CA GLY A 17 6.05 -5.50 9.62
C GLY A 17 5.28 -4.19 9.45
N LEU A 18 4.18 -4.24 8.71
CA LEU A 18 3.23 -3.14 8.56
C LEU A 18 2.12 -3.21 9.62
N ILE A 19 1.86 -2.12 10.32
CA ILE A 19 0.71 -1.93 11.22
C ILE A 19 0.00 -0.62 10.89
N GLY A 20 -1.29 -0.51 11.21
CA GLY A 20 -2.07 0.71 10.94
C GLY A 20 -3.52 0.59 11.40
N ASP A 21 -4.29 1.65 11.17
CA ASP A 21 -5.71 1.78 11.57
C ASP A 21 -6.64 2.22 10.45
N MET A 22 -6.22 2.08 9.19
CA MET A 22 -6.97 2.56 8.01
C MET A 22 -7.01 4.09 7.91
N ARG A 23 -6.19 4.81 8.68
CA ARG A 23 -5.93 6.25 8.48
C ARG A 23 -4.48 6.50 8.17
N THR A 24 -3.60 5.80 8.88
CA THR A 24 -2.16 5.79 8.61
C THR A 24 -1.57 4.40 8.87
N CYS A 25 -0.29 4.24 8.57
CA CYS A 25 0.50 3.04 8.79
C CYS A 25 1.92 3.35 9.26
N ALA A 26 2.53 2.37 9.92
CA ALA A 26 3.91 2.39 10.36
C ALA A 26 4.64 1.10 9.93
N LEU A 27 5.91 1.23 9.57
CA LEU A 27 6.82 0.11 9.32
C LEU A 27 7.67 -0.17 10.56
N VAL A 28 7.52 -1.37 11.13
CA VAL A 28 8.17 -1.81 12.37
C VAL A 28 9.22 -2.88 12.07
N GLY A 29 10.49 -2.55 12.27
CA GLY A 29 11.60 -3.48 12.06
C GLY A 29 11.68 -4.56 13.13
N LYS A 30 12.31 -5.70 12.80
CA LYS A 30 12.68 -6.76 13.76
C LYS A 30 13.52 -6.28 14.95
N ASN A 31 14.20 -5.14 14.82
CA ASN A 31 14.91 -4.49 15.92
C ASN A 31 13.99 -3.66 16.85
N GLY A 32 12.67 -3.71 16.65
CA GLY A 32 11.69 -2.99 17.45
C GLY A 32 11.66 -1.49 17.14
N SER A 33 12.14 -1.07 15.97
CA SER A 33 12.14 0.32 15.56
C SER A 33 11.06 0.62 14.53
N ILE A 34 10.36 1.74 14.73
CA ILE A 34 9.50 2.34 13.72
C ILE A 34 10.35 3.31 12.92
N ASP A 35 10.57 2.98 11.65
CA ASP A 35 11.53 3.69 10.79
C ASP A 35 10.86 4.47 9.66
N PHE A 36 9.58 4.24 9.46
CA PHE A 36 8.79 4.95 8.48
C PHE A 36 7.35 5.07 8.98
N MET A 37 6.82 6.29 8.97
CA MET A 37 5.44 6.60 9.33
C MET A 37 5.07 8.01 8.87
N CYS A 38 3.92 8.13 8.20
CA CYS A 38 3.27 9.41 7.91
C CYS A 38 2.23 9.72 9.00
N TRP A 39 2.02 10.99 9.31
CA TRP A 39 1.08 11.37 10.35
C TRP A 39 0.38 12.70 10.03
N PRO A 40 -0.95 12.81 10.29
CA PRO A 40 -1.84 11.79 10.87
C PRO A 40 -2.39 10.76 9.88
N GLN A 41 -2.26 11.02 8.57
CA GLN A 41 -2.85 10.21 7.51
C GLN A 41 -1.80 9.68 6.52
N PHE A 42 -2.22 8.85 5.57
CA PHE A 42 -1.34 8.24 4.56
C PHE A 42 -0.51 9.26 3.77
N ASP A 43 -1.15 10.28 3.20
CA ASP A 43 -0.50 11.28 2.34
C ASP A 43 0.02 12.50 3.11
N SER A 44 -0.05 12.50 4.44
CA SER A 44 0.54 13.53 5.30
C SER A 44 2.08 13.48 5.29
N PRO A 45 2.79 14.54 5.71
CA PRO A 45 4.24 14.49 5.87
C PRO A 45 4.72 13.38 6.81
N SER A 46 5.90 12.82 6.54
CA SER A 46 6.48 11.80 7.41
C SER A 46 6.93 12.41 8.74
N ILE A 47 6.68 11.68 9.84
CA ILE A 47 7.26 11.95 11.17
C ILE A 47 8.46 11.04 11.45
N PHE A 48 8.47 9.85 10.86
CA PHE A 48 9.60 8.94 10.85
C PHE A 48 9.90 8.58 9.40
N GLY A 49 11.18 8.63 9.05
CA GLY A 49 11.71 8.44 7.69
C GLY A 49 13.13 7.88 7.70
N ARG A 50 13.58 7.26 8.79
CA ARG A 50 14.89 6.57 8.87
C ARG A 50 15.09 5.54 7.77
N LEU A 51 14.01 4.97 7.23
CA LEU A 51 14.07 4.09 6.06
C LEU A 51 14.67 4.79 4.81
N LEU A 52 14.42 6.09 4.66
CA LEU A 52 14.92 6.92 3.56
C LEU A 52 16.16 7.74 3.93
N ASP A 53 16.51 7.82 5.22
CA ASP A 53 17.76 8.43 5.62
C ASP A 53 18.35 7.75 6.87
N THR A 54 19.33 6.90 6.59
CA THR A 54 20.04 6.10 7.60
C THR A 54 21.25 6.82 8.20
N SER A 55 21.63 7.99 7.67
CA SER A 55 22.60 8.86 8.34
C SER A 55 22.11 9.06 9.78
N LYS A 56 22.99 8.93 10.79
CA LYS A 56 22.59 8.70 12.20
C LYS A 56 21.44 9.63 12.67
N GLY A 57 20.21 9.14 12.50
CA GLY A 57 18.90 9.76 12.74
C GLY A 57 18.52 11.00 11.92
N GLY A 58 18.93 11.10 10.66
CA GLY A 58 18.51 12.15 9.73
C GLY A 58 17.02 12.09 9.38
N GLY A 59 16.46 10.89 9.12
CA GLY A 59 15.03 10.72 8.84
C GLY A 59 14.12 10.54 10.06
N GLY A 60 14.66 10.36 11.27
CA GLY A 60 13.87 10.14 12.49
C GLY A 60 13.27 8.73 12.65
N HIS A 61 13.11 8.28 13.90
CA HIS A 61 12.62 6.94 14.24
C HIS A 61 12.11 6.86 15.69
N TRP A 62 11.48 5.73 16.03
CA TRP A 62 11.15 5.35 17.39
C TRP A 62 11.50 3.89 17.67
N SER A 63 12.57 3.65 18.44
CA SER A 63 13.08 2.32 18.76
C SER A 63 12.80 1.91 20.20
N ILE A 64 12.46 0.63 20.39
CA ILE A 64 12.39 -0.06 21.68
C ILE A 64 12.87 -1.49 21.48
N GLY A 65 13.89 -1.90 22.22
CA GLY A 65 14.41 -3.26 22.12
C GLY A 65 15.42 -3.56 23.21
N PRO A 66 15.75 -4.84 23.42
CA PRO A 66 16.79 -5.22 24.35
C PRO A 66 18.18 -4.82 23.83
N ARG A 67 19.11 -4.50 24.74
CA ARG A 67 20.53 -4.26 24.41
C ARG A 67 21.18 -5.45 23.74
N ASN A 68 20.87 -6.63 24.25
CA ASN A 68 21.42 -7.89 23.78
C ASN A 68 20.26 -8.86 23.49
N SER A 69 20.34 -9.57 22.37
CA SER A 69 19.49 -10.72 22.11
C SER A 69 20.19 -11.69 21.17
N THR A 70 20.06 -12.99 21.43
CA THR A 70 20.62 -14.03 20.57
C THR A 70 19.66 -14.43 19.45
N VAL A 71 18.35 -14.33 19.70
CA VAL A 71 17.32 -14.69 18.72
C VAL A 71 16.22 -13.62 18.67
N CYS A 72 15.86 -13.21 17.45
CA CYS A 72 14.70 -12.37 17.18
C CYS A 72 13.68 -13.12 16.30
N LYS A 73 12.39 -13.02 16.65
CA LYS A 73 11.28 -13.51 15.83
C LYS A 73 10.18 -12.46 15.78
N GLN A 74 9.69 -12.16 14.59
CA GLN A 74 8.55 -11.27 14.38
C GLN A 74 7.43 -12.03 13.68
N ASN A 75 6.20 -11.85 14.15
CA ASN A 75 5.01 -12.42 13.56
C ASN A 75 3.78 -11.57 13.87
N TYR A 76 2.80 -11.59 12.96
CA TYR A 76 1.47 -11.12 13.30
C TYR A 76 0.79 -12.08 14.26
N ARG A 77 -0.04 -11.57 15.17
CA ARG A 77 -1.04 -12.40 15.84
C ARG A 77 -2.02 -12.91 14.79
N ALA A 78 -2.37 -14.19 14.88
CA ALA A 78 -3.19 -14.88 13.90
C ALA A 78 -4.46 -14.06 13.57
N ALA A 79 -4.72 -13.89 12.27
CA ALA A 79 -5.89 -13.19 11.74
C ALA A 79 -6.02 -11.70 12.18
N THR A 80 -4.90 -11.01 12.41
CA THR A 80 -4.90 -9.57 12.79
C THR A 80 -3.75 -8.76 12.17
N ASN A 81 -3.83 -7.43 12.27
CA ASN A 81 -2.71 -6.50 12.07
C ASN A 81 -2.00 -6.11 13.38
N ILE A 82 -2.04 -6.98 14.40
CA ILE A 82 -1.26 -6.80 15.64
C ILE A 82 0.07 -7.52 15.46
N LEU A 83 1.16 -6.78 15.54
CA LEU A 83 2.51 -7.31 15.33
C LEU A 83 3.14 -7.69 16.67
N GLN A 84 3.81 -8.83 16.73
CA GLN A 84 4.56 -9.29 17.88
C GLN A 84 6.02 -9.54 17.49
N THR A 85 6.94 -8.91 18.21
CA THR A 85 8.38 -9.11 18.09
C THR A 85 8.88 -9.69 19.42
N LYS A 86 9.45 -10.89 19.37
CA LYS A 86 9.98 -11.63 20.51
C LYS A 86 11.48 -11.73 20.41
N TRP A 87 12.18 -11.29 21.46
CA TRP A 87 13.61 -11.47 21.63
C TRP A 87 13.88 -12.49 22.73
N ILE A 88 14.81 -13.39 22.47
CA ILE A 88 15.21 -14.45 23.39
C ILE A 88 16.71 -14.31 23.60
N ASP A 89 17.10 -14.32 24.87
CA ASP A 89 18.47 -14.38 25.34
C ASP A 89 18.62 -15.41 26.47
N GLU A 90 19.85 -15.69 26.91
CA GLU A 90 20.09 -16.59 28.04
C GLU A 90 19.53 -16.00 29.34
N GLU A 91 19.62 -14.67 29.50
CA GLU A 91 19.17 -13.95 30.69
C GLU A 91 17.65 -13.74 30.77
N GLY A 92 16.95 -13.76 29.62
CA GLY A 92 15.52 -13.51 29.60
C GLY A 92 14.84 -13.55 28.23
N VAL A 93 13.53 -13.32 28.24
CA VAL A 93 12.67 -13.26 27.06
C VAL A 93 11.78 -12.03 27.18
N VAL A 94 11.76 -11.21 26.13
CA VAL A 94 10.91 -10.01 26.05
C VAL A 94 10.07 -10.02 24.78
N ASP A 95 8.80 -9.64 24.95
CA ASP A 95 7.82 -9.56 23.87
C ASP A 95 7.37 -8.10 23.70
N LEU A 96 7.57 -7.55 22.50
CA LEU A 96 6.98 -6.30 22.06
C LEU A 96 5.74 -6.59 21.21
N THR A 97 4.63 -5.94 21.54
CA THR A 97 3.39 -5.96 20.78
C THR A 97 3.10 -4.55 20.26
N ASP A 98 3.11 -4.36 18.95
CA ASP A 98 2.83 -3.10 18.28
C ASP A 98 1.51 -3.20 17.50
N PHE A 99 0.63 -2.22 17.67
CA PHE A 99 -0.62 -2.13 16.91
C PHE A 99 -1.19 -0.71 16.97
N PHE A 100 -2.00 -0.34 15.98
CA PHE A 100 -2.90 0.80 16.15
C PHE A 100 -4.21 0.33 16.77
N ALA A 101 -4.69 1.07 17.76
CA ALA A 101 -5.90 0.75 18.49
C ALA A 101 -7.15 1.01 17.62
N LEU A 102 -8.00 0.00 17.53
CA LEU A 102 -9.30 0.07 16.86
C LEU A 102 -10.40 -0.23 17.87
N SER A 103 -11.36 0.67 18.04
CA SER A 103 -12.57 0.37 18.81
C SER A 103 -13.79 1.13 18.29
N LYS A 104 -14.88 0.38 18.05
CA LYS A 104 -16.21 0.96 17.82
C LYS A 104 -16.89 1.41 19.12
N TYR A 105 -16.36 1.05 20.30
CA TYR A 105 -17.06 1.18 21.59
C TYR A 105 -16.31 2.01 22.63
N ASN A 106 -15.02 2.27 22.45
CA ASN A 106 -14.22 3.04 23.39
C ASN A 106 -14.52 4.53 23.27
N LYS A 107 -14.97 5.16 24.37
CA LYS A 107 -15.30 6.60 24.41
C LYS A 107 -14.12 7.51 24.09
N ILE A 108 -12.89 7.11 24.46
CA ILE A 108 -11.64 7.82 24.13
C ILE A 108 -11.41 7.83 22.61
N LEU A 109 -11.87 6.78 21.92
CA LEU A 109 -11.81 6.61 20.47
C LEU A 109 -13.15 6.94 19.77
N ARG A 110 -14.08 7.66 20.43
CA ARG A 110 -15.42 7.96 19.88
C ARG A 110 -15.74 9.44 19.75
N GLU A 111 -14.88 10.34 20.22
CA GLU A 111 -15.04 11.74 19.84
C GLU A 111 -15.01 11.81 18.31
N LYS A 112 -15.83 12.69 17.72
CA LYS A 112 -16.01 12.86 16.26
C LYS A 112 -14.68 13.05 15.48
N TRP A 113 -13.58 13.22 16.22
CA TRP A 113 -12.20 13.48 15.81
C TRP A 113 -11.20 12.59 16.58
N SER A 114 -11.56 11.36 16.93
CA SER A 114 -10.63 10.42 17.55
C SER A 114 -9.59 9.98 16.52
N GLY A 115 -8.47 10.69 16.54
CA GLY A 115 -7.33 10.42 15.67
C GLY A 115 -6.65 9.08 15.96
N SER A 116 -5.67 8.78 15.13
CA SER A 116 -4.94 7.53 15.16
C SER A 116 -4.29 7.31 16.53
N THR A 117 -4.22 6.06 17.01
CA THR A 117 -3.60 5.74 18.30
C THR A 117 -2.70 4.52 18.15
N LEU A 118 -1.39 4.76 18.09
CA LEU A 118 -0.38 3.70 18.04
C LEU A 118 -0.04 3.27 19.46
N VAL A 119 -0.13 1.97 19.74
CA VAL A 119 0.19 1.35 21.02
C VAL A 119 1.38 0.43 20.86
N ARG A 120 2.35 0.56 21.76
CA ARG A 120 3.53 -0.29 21.87
C ARG A 120 3.61 -0.83 23.29
N LYS A 121 3.49 -2.15 23.43
CA LYS A 121 3.53 -2.85 24.73
C LYS A 121 4.73 -3.78 24.77
N LEU A 122 5.68 -3.53 25.65
CA LEU A 122 6.79 -4.45 25.92
C LEU A 122 6.60 -5.15 27.27
N GLU A 123 6.78 -6.46 27.31
CA GLU A 123 6.68 -7.29 28.50
C GLU A 123 7.90 -8.19 28.64
N CYS A 124 8.48 -8.26 29.84
CA CYS A 124 9.43 -9.32 30.18
C CYS A 124 8.64 -10.60 30.51
N VAL A 125 8.67 -11.56 29.61
CA VAL A 125 7.93 -12.82 29.74
C VAL A 125 8.65 -13.77 30.69
N ARG A 126 9.98 -13.72 30.76
CA ARG A 126 10.81 -14.58 31.60
C ARG A 126 12.15 -13.92 31.88
N GLY A 127 12.69 -14.14 33.09
CA GLY A 127 14.05 -13.73 33.44
C GLY A 127 14.17 -12.23 33.62
N HIS A 128 15.26 -11.65 33.14
CA HIS A 128 15.52 -10.21 33.19
C HIS A 128 16.26 -9.72 31.95
N MET A 129 15.98 -8.50 31.51
CA MET A 129 16.63 -7.91 30.34
C MET A 129 16.75 -6.39 30.48
N SER A 130 17.83 -5.83 29.93
CA SER A 130 18.00 -4.38 29.77
C SER A 130 17.42 -3.92 28.44
N ILE A 131 16.48 -2.99 28.48
CA ILE A 131 15.80 -2.40 27.34
C ILE A 131 16.30 -0.98 27.12
N ASP A 132 16.62 -0.64 25.87
CA ASP A 132 16.88 0.72 25.44
C ASP A 132 15.74 1.22 24.55
N ILE A 133 15.37 2.48 24.77
CA ILE A 133 14.35 3.18 23.99
C ILE A 133 14.93 4.50 23.50
N GLU A 134 14.80 4.77 22.21
CA GLU A 134 15.15 6.07 21.61
C GLU A 134 13.96 6.59 20.79
N LEU A 135 13.54 7.83 21.07
CA LEU A 135 12.50 8.54 20.34
C LEU A 135 13.12 9.79 19.69
N ARG A 136 13.07 9.85 18.36
CA ARG A 136 13.62 10.95 17.56
C ARG A 136 12.69 11.25 16.37
N PRO A 137 11.56 11.93 16.58
CA PRO A 137 10.69 12.35 15.47
C PRO A 137 11.37 13.42 14.62
N ARG A 138 11.05 13.42 13.33
CA ARG A 138 11.53 14.37 12.33
C ARG A 138 10.36 14.77 11.42
N PRO A 139 9.46 15.66 11.90
CA PRO A 139 8.28 16.07 11.15
C PRO A 139 8.63 16.76 9.82
N GLY A 140 7.64 16.88 8.93
CA GLY A 140 7.78 17.64 7.70
C GLY A 140 8.74 17.01 6.70
N TYR A 141 8.79 15.68 6.60
CA TYR A 141 9.81 14.98 5.80
C TYR A 141 11.24 15.23 6.28
N ALA A 142 11.41 15.32 7.60
CA ALA A 142 12.66 15.70 8.26
C ALA A 142 13.19 17.11 7.94
N SER A 143 12.35 17.99 7.38
CA SER A 143 12.74 19.39 7.13
C SER A 143 12.48 20.31 8.33
N THR A 144 11.55 19.95 9.22
CA THR A 144 11.17 20.82 10.34
C THR A 144 12.15 20.73 11.51
N ALA A 145 12.70 21.88 11.90
CA ALA A 145 13.58 22.00 13.07
C ALA A 145 12.77 22.02 14.38
N GLY A 146 13.31 21.38 15.41
CA GLY A 146 12.65 21.25 16.70
C GLY A 146 13.37 20.31 17.64
N PHE A 147 12.86 20.21 18.86
CA PHE A 147 13.42 19.41 19.92
C PHE A 147 12.33 18.66 20.69
N MET A 148 12.75 17.60 21.39
CA MET A 148 11.82 16.82 22.22
C MET A 148 11.85 17.33 23.66
N HIS A 149 10.67 17.44 24.27
CA HIS A 149 10.50 17.80 25.66
C HIS A 149 9.74 16.69 26.41
N GLY A 150 10.28 16.24 27.53
CA GLY A 150 9.59 15.33 28.44
C GLY A 150 9.05 16.09 29.66
N SER A 151 7.78 15.83 30.02
CA SER A 151 7.20 16.36 31.25
C SER A 151 7.87 15.77 32.50
N ASP A 152 7.48 16.31 33.66
CA ASP A 152 7.74 15.66 34.94
C ASP A 152 7.16 14.24 34.98
N VAL A 153 7.87 13.35 35.67
CA VAL A 153 7.43 11.97 35.90
C VAL A 153 6.43 11.94 37.04
N LYS A 154 5.27 11.34 36.81
CA LYS A 154 4.23 11.14 37.84
C LYS A 154 4.18 9.66 38.22
N ALA A 155 4.22 9.35 39.51
CA ALA A 155 4.10 7.99 40.01
C ALA A 155 2.73 7.78 40.67
N GLU A 156 2.02 6.73 40.28
CA GLU A 156 0.72 6.33 40.82
C GLU A 156 0.66 4.79 40.88
N ASP A 157 0.44 4.23 42.06
CA ASP A 157 0.26 2.78 42.29
C ASP A 157 1.32 1.88 41.60
N GLY A 158 2.59 2.25 41.72
CA GLY A 158 3.70 1.49 41.09
C GLY A 158 3.77 1.61 39.56
N THR A 159 3.07 2.60 38.98
CA THR A 159 3.14 2.98 37.57
C THR A 159 3.72 4.39 37.42
N TYR A 160 4.71 4.53 36.54
CA TYR A 160 5.40 5.80 36.29
C TYR A 160 5.02 6.36 34.93
N HIS A 161 4.48 7.58 34.89
CA HIS A 161 3.92 8.22 33.70
C HIS A 161 4.76 9.42 33.27
N GLN A 162 4.92 9.58 31.96
CA GLN A 162 5.54 10.75 31.35
C GLN A 162 4.90 11.07 30.00
N SER A 163 4.60 12.34 29.73
CA SER A 163 4.22 12.83 28.41
C SER A 163 5.43 13.43 27.71
N LEU A 164 5.63 13.11 26.44
CA LEU A 164 6.71 13.61 25.60
C LEU A 164 6.10 14.34 24.42
N THR A 165 6.56 15.56 24.18
CA THR A 165 6.02 16.45 23.15
C THR A 165 7.17 16.97 22.32
N TRP A 166 6.97 17.05 21.01
CA TRP A 166 7.91 17.71 20.11
C TRP A 166 7.57 19.19 20.01
N ILE A 167 8.58 20.05 20.07
CA ILE A 167 8.45 21.51 20.05
C ILE A 167 9.19 22.05 18.83
N SER A 168 8.48 22.79 17.99
CA SER A 168 9.04 23.42 16.78
C SER A 168 9.96 24.60 17.13
N GLU A 169 11.07 24.74 16.40
CA GLU A 169 11.92 25.93 16.43
C GLU A 169 11.43 26.94 15.38
N GLY A 170 10.31 27.62 15.66
CA GLY A 170 9.76 28.69 14.82
C GLY A 170 8.25 28.86 14.91
N ASP A 171 7.72 29.92 14.28
CA ASP A 171 6.28 30.22 14.16
C ASP A 171 5.55 29.34 13.10
N GLU A 172 6.17 28.24 12.65
CA GLU A 172 5.54 27.28 11.73
C GLU A 172 4.44 26.48 12.45
N ALA A 173 3.30 27.13 12.63
CA ALA A 173 2.11 26.65 13.32
C ALA A 173 1.31 25.56 12.54
N SER A 174 1.88 24.91 11.53
CA SER A 174 1.13 24.11 10.55
C SER A 174 1.39 22.60 10.56
N VAL A 175 2.34 22.08 11.34
CA VAL A 175 2.58 20.63 11.37
C VAL A 175 1.78 20.00 12.52
N ASP A 176 0.81 19.14 12.18
CA ASP A 176 0.12 18.32 13.19
C ASP A 176 1.09 17.27 13.72
N VAL A 177 1.74 17.57 14.85
CA VAL A 177 2.69 16.67 15.49
C VAL A 177 2.00 15.95 16.65
N PRO A 178 2.09 14.61 16.72
CA PRO A 178 1.47 13.82 17.78
C PRO A 178 2.14 14.05 19.13
N GLU A 179 1.39 13.71 20.17
CA GLU A 179 1.90 13.58 21.52
C GLU A 179 2.22 12.12 21.83
N PHE A 180 3.27 11.92 22.63
CA PHE A 180 3.72 10.61 23.06
C PHE A 180 3.49 10.47 24.55
N TYR A 181 2.97 9.33 24.97
CA TYR A 181 2.64 9.03 26.35
C TYR A 181 3.31 7.72 26.73
N VAL A 182 4.01 7.69 27.85
CA VAL A 182 4.74 6.51 28.32
C VAL A 182 4.34 6.19 29.75
N ALA A 183 4.08 4.92 30.03
CA ALA A 183 3.83 4.38 31.35
C ALA A 183 4.70 3.14 31.60
N TYR A 184 5.50 3.14 32.67
CA TYR A 184 6.22 1.95 33.14
C TYR A 184 5.47 1.31 34.31
N CYS A 185 4.88 0.13 34.08
CA CYS A 185 4.07 -0.59 35.05
C CYS A 185 4.89 -1.68 35.73
N THR A 186 5.15 -1.51 37.02
CA THR A 186 5.96 -2.45 37.82
C THR A 186 5.13 -3.63 38.36
N ARG A 187 3.80 -3.59 38.23
CA ARG A 187 2.84 -4.55 38.78
C ARG A 187 3.12 -4.81 40.27
N ASP A 188 3.02 -6.06 40.73
CA ASP A 188 3.32 -6.48 42.10
C ASP A 188 4.84 -6.56 42.39
N ARG A 189 5.70 -5.97 41.54
CA ARG A 189 7.16 -5.96 41.68
C ARG A 189 7.70 -4.54 41.76
N PRO A 190 7.56 -3.87 42.92
CA PRO A 190 8.02 -2.51 43.11
C PRO A 190 9.53 -2.40 42.87
N LEU A 191 9.96 -1.30 42.26
CA LEU A 191 11.37 -1.02 42.03
C LEU A 191 12.04 -0.61 43.35
N LYS A 192 13.33 -0.93 43.47
CA LYS A 192 14.14 -0.47 44.62
C LYS A 192 14.41 1.04 44.58
N THR A 193 14.43 1.60 43.38
CA THR A 193 14.66 3.02 43.09
C THR A 193 13.75 3.44 41.96
N ASP A 194 13.30 4.69 41.97
CA ASP A 194 12.51 5.22 40.86
C ASP A 194 13.27 5.09 39.53
N PRO A 195 12.57 4.70 38.45
CA PRO A 195 13.18 4.50 37.15
C PRO A 195 13.57 5.85 36.55
N ILE A 196 14.71 5.87 35.86
CA ILE A 196 15.06 6.98 35.00
C ILE A 196 14.25 6.84 33.71
N MET A 197 13.19 7.64 33.60
CA MET A 197 12.33 7.70 32.41
C MET A 197 13.05 8.45 31.26
N PHE A 198 12.31 9.02 30.31
CA PHE A 198 12.89 9.64 29.12
C PHE A 198 13.68 10.88 29.52
N GLN A 199 14.96 10.82 29.21
CA GLN A 199 15.89 11.90 29.38
C GLN A 199 16.43 12.36 28.04
N SER A 200 16.68 13.64 28.05
CA SER A 200 17.49 14.35 27.09
C SER A 200 18.91 13.73 26.96
N ALA A 201 19.29 13.33 25.73
CA ALA A 201 20.61 12.80 25.41
C ALA A 201 21.60 13.94 25.11
N LYS A 202 22.54 14.18 26.05
CA LYS A 202 23.58 15.24 25.91
C LYS A 202 24.36 15.13 24.60
N ASN A 203 24.19 16.09 23.70
CA ASN A 203 25.04 16.31 22.53
C ASN A 203 25.97 17.52 22.78
N HIS A 204 27.17 17.54 22.16
CA HIS A 204 28.17 18.61 22.33
C HIS A 204 27.71 20.03 21.89
N LYS A 205 26.48 20.20 21.36
CA LYS A 205 25.94 21.45 20.81
C LYS A 205 24.67 21.99 21.50
N GLY A 206 24.18 21.36 22.57
CA GLY A 206 23.17 21.97 23.46
C GLY A 206 21.71 22.07 22.97
N VAL A 207 21.35 21.50 21.82
CA VAL A 207 19.94 21.36 21.37
C VAL A 207 19.64 19.87 21.20
N GLU A 208 18.51 19.43 21.75
CA GLU A 208 18.21 18.04 22.02
C GLU A 208 17.06 17.51 21.16
N ASP A 209 17.41 16.91 20.02
CA ASP A 209 16.44 16.42 19.03
C ASP A 209 15.88 15.02 19.33
N LYS A 210 16.28 14.40 20.45
CA LYS A 210 15.86 13.04 20.82
C LYS A 210 15.80 12.81 22.32
N LEU A 211 14.97 11.84 22.72
CA LEU A 211 14.88 11.34 24.09
C LEU A 211 15.27 9.88 24.17
N ARG A 212 15.88 9.50 25.30
CA ARG A 212 16.27 8.12 25.60
C ARG A 212 15.79 7.69 26.97
N ALA A 213 15.44 6.41 27.08
CA ALA A 213 15.19 5.76 28.36
C ALA A 213 15.82 4.37 28.36
N THR A 214 16.27 3.93 29.53
CA THR A 214 16.79 2.58 29.74
C THR A 214 16.06 1.96 30.92
N PHE A 215 15.60 0.72 30.74
CA PHE A 215 14.90 -0.03 31.79
C PHE A 215 15.53 -1.41 31.96
N ASP A 216 15.88 -1.76 33.19
CA ASP A 216 16.15 -3.15 33.56
C ASP A 216 14.83 -3.76 34.05
N ILE A 217 14.26 -4.63 33.21
CA ILE A 217 12.94 -5.24 33.47
C ILE A 217 13.08 -6.70 33.88
N GLN A 218 12.21 -7.14 34.77
CA GLN A 218 12.09 -8.51 35.24
C GLN A 218 10.76 -9.13 34.84
N GLU A 219 10.70 -10.46 34.90
CA GLU A 219 9.51 -11.24 34.59
C GLU A 219 8.20 -10.64 35.16
N GLY A 220 7.27 -10.37 34.25
CA GLY A 220 5.96 -9.78 34.50
C GLY A 220 5.90 -8.26 34.36
N GLN A 221 7.02 -7.53 34.46
CA GLN A 221 7.04 -6.06 34.31
C GLN A 221 6.77 -5.64 32.86
N GLN A 222 6.07 -4.51 32.69
CA GLN A 222 5.55 -4.06 31.41
C GLN A 222 5.83 -2.57 31.18
N ILE A 223 6.20 -2.22 29.95
CA ILE A 223 6.32 -0.83 29.48
C ILE A 223 5.21 -0.63 28.44
N PHE A 224 4.38 0.38 28.67
CA PHE A 224 3.34 0.81 27.74
C PHE A 224 3.72 2.16 27.14
N MET A 225 3.60 2.28 25.83
CA MET A 225 3.75 3.56 25.16
C MET A 225 2.62 3.76 24.16
N ILE A 226 2.10 4.97 24.12
CA ILE A 226 1.08 5.40 23.17
C ILE A 226 1.59 6.63 22.43
N MET A 227 1.29 6.68 21.14
CA MET A 227 1.37 7.87 20.31
C MET A 227 -0.03 8.17 19.80
N CYS A 228 -0.53 9.38 20.05
CA CYS A 228 -1.87 9.82 19.67
C CYS A 228 -1.90 11.32 19.37
N ASN A 229 -3.01 11.81 18.82
CA ASN A 229 -3.18 13.24 18.57
C ASN A 229 -3.10 14.04 19.87
N SER A 230 -2.59 15.27 19.79
CA SER A 230 -2.33 16.17 20.93
C SER A 230 -3.57 16.55 21.75
N HIS A 231 -4.76 16.44 21.16
CA HIS A 231 -6.02 16.68 21.87
C HIS A 231 -6.44 15.49 22.75
N VAL A 232 -5.85 14.31 22.57
CA VAL A 232 -6.13 13.12 23.37
C VAL A 232 -5.12 13.03 24.50
N LYS A 233 -5.59 13.09 25.74
CA LYS A 233 -4.77 12.96 26.96
C LYS A 233 -5.10 11.65 27.68
N PRO A 234 -4.58 10.50 27.22
CA PRO A 234 -4.94 9.22 27.79
C PRO A 234 -4.29 9.05 29.16
N HIS A 235 -5.09 8.62 30.14
CA HIS A 235 -4.55 8.10 31.39
C HIS A 235 -4.19 6.62 31.18
N LEU A 236 -2.89 6.34 31.04
CA LEU A 236 -2.37 5.03 30.63
C LEU A 236 -2.46 3.98 31.75
N THR A 237 -3.61 3.34 31.90
CA THR A 237 -3.75 2.19 32.80
C THR A 237 -3.51 0.88 32.05
N ARG A 238 -3.10 -0.17 32.77
CA ARG A 238 -2.99 -1.52 32.21
C ARG A 238 -4.30 -1.99 31.60
N ASP A 239 -5.42 -1.73 32.27
CA ASP A 239 -6.75 -2.12 31.81
C ASP A 239 -7.13 -1.42 30.50
N LEU A 240 -6.76 -0.14 30.34
CA LEU A 240 -6.94 0.57 29.08
C LEU A 240 -6.18 -0.12 27.95
N ILE A 241 -4.89 -0.39 28.12
CA ILE A 241 -4.05 -1.02 27.09
C ILE A 241 -4.59 -2.42 26.73
N MET A 242 -4.92 -3.23 27.72
CA MET A 242 -5.49 -4.56 27.50
C MET A 242 -6.85 -4.47 26.79
N GLY A 243 -7.69 -3.48 27.13
CA GLY A 243 -8.95 -3.21 26.45
C GLY A 243 -8.76 -2.82 24.98
N LEU A 244 -7.82 -1.92 24.69
CA LEU A 244 -7.48 -1.51 23.32
C LEU A 244 -6.96 -2.69 22.49
N GLU A 245 -6.08 -3.52 23.06
CA GLU A 245 -5.56 -4.72 22.40
C GLU A 245 -6.69 -5.72 22.10
N GLN A 246 -7.57 -5.97 23.07
CA GLN A 246 -8.68 -6.92 22.92
C GLN A 246 -9.71 -6.44 21.89
N ASP A 247 -10.05 -5.15 21.88
CA ASP A 247 -10.97 -4.57 20.90
C ASP A 247 -10.38 -4.61 19.48
N THR A 248 -9.09 -4.28 19.35
CA THR A 248 -8.37 -4.36 18.07
C THR A 248 -8.31 -5.79 17.55
N PHE A 249 -8.02 -6.75 18.43
CA PHE A 249 -8.05 -8.18 18.10
C PHE A 249 -9.44 -8.62 17.62
N LYS A 250 -10.50 -8.24 18.35
CA LYS A 250 -11.90 -8.55 17.97
C LYS A 250 -12.26 -7.93 16.62
N PHE A 251 -11.87 -6.68 16.36
CA PHE A 251 -12.13 -6.01 15.09
C PHE A 251 -11.57 -6.82 13.92
N TRP A 252 -10.26 -7.08 13.93
CA TRP A 252 -9.61 -7.76 12.81
C TRP A 252 -10.10 -9.19 12.63
N THR A 253 -10.19 -9.95 13.73
CA THR A 253 -10.67 -11.34 13.67
C THR A 253 -12.13 -11.43 13.22
N SER A 254 -12.99 -10.50 13.65
CA SER A 254 -14.38 -10.45 13.19
C SER A 254 -14.47 -10.08 11.71
N TRP A 255 -13.65 -9.14 11.25
CA TRP A 255 -13.64 -8.70 9.85
C TRP A 255 -13.20 -9.85 8.94
N ILE A 256 -12.03 -10.46 9.20
CA ILE A 256 -11.49 -11.47 8.29
C ILE A 256 -12.27 -12.79 8.28
N ARG A 257 -13.00 -13.11 9.37
CA ARG A 257 -13.92 -14.27 9.42
C ARG A 257 -15.03 -14.20 8.36
N SER A 258 -15.37 -13.01 7.86
CA SER A 258 -16.34 -12.83 6.79
C SER A 258 -15.80 -13.24 5.41
N CYS A 259 -14.49 -13.47 5.27
CA CYS A 259 -13.89 -13.89 4.02
C CYS A 259 -14.54 -15.20 3.51
N SER A 260 -14.97 -15.20 2.25
CA SER A 260 -15.65 -16.32 1.60
C SER A 260 -14.68 -17.38 1.04
N TYR A 261 -13.37 -17.10 0.99
CA TYR A 261 -12.38 -18.00 0.40
C TYR A 261 -12.17 -19.26 1.25
N ARG A 262 -12.25 -20.43 0.61
CA ARG A 262 -12.05 -21.76 1.23
C ARG A 262 -11.01 -22.62 0.50
N GLY A 263 -10.19 -22.00 -0.34
CA GLY A 263 -9.16 -22.69 -1.12
C GLY A 263 -7.93 -23.04 -0.30
N ARG A 264 -6.98 -23.74 -0.93
CA ARG A 264 -5.75 -24.26 -0.30
C ARG A 264 -4.87 -23.18 0.35
N PHE A 265 -4.90 -21.95 -0.16
CA PHE A 265 -4.00 -20.85 0.24
C PHE A 265 -4.68 -19.86 1.19
N GLN A 266 -5.50 -20.38 2.10
CA GLN A 266 -6.34 -19.54 2.95
C GLN A 266 -5.53 -18.54 3.79
N GLN A 267 -4.39 -18.97 4.36
CA GLN A 267 -3.58 -18.11 5.21
C GLN A 267 -2.97 -16.94 4.43
N GLU A 268 -2.48 -17.21 3.23
CA GLU A 268 -1.92 -16.20 2.33
C GLU A 268 -3.00 -15.21 1.89
N VAL A 269 -4.15 -15.71 1.44
CA VAL A 269 -5.28 -14.87 1.04
C VAL A 269 -5.75 -14.00 2.21
N GLU A 270 -5.94 -14.57 3.40
CA GLU A 270 -6.39 -13.82 4.57
C GLU A 270 -5.38 -12.73 4.97
N ARG A 271 -4.08 -13.04 4.91
CA ARG A 271 -3.02 -12.08 5.23
C ARG A 271 -3.07 -10.88 4.30
N SER A 272 -3.32 -11.11 3.02
CA SER A 272 -3.38 -10.08 2.00
C SER A 272 -4.66 -9.27 2.05
N MET A 273 -5.80 -9.91 2.34
CA MET A 273 -7.07 -9.20 2.58
C MET A 273 -6.94 -8.21 3.73
N LEU A 274 -6.26 -8.60 4.81
CA LEU A 274 -6.04 -7.71 5.95
C LEU A 274 -5.14 -6.50 5.62
N ILE A 275 -4.24 -6.59 4.63
CA ILE A 275 -3.49 -5.43 4.13
C ILE A 275 -4.36 -4.56 3.26
N LEU A 276 -5.11 -5.14 2.32
CA LEU A 276 -6.01 -4.38 1.46
C LEU A 276 -6.97 -3.54 2.29
N LYS A 277 -7.53 -4.15 3.33
CA LYS A 277 -8.36 -3.42 4.30
C LYS A 277 -7.58 -2.31 4.99
N LEU A 278 -6.35 -2.58 5.40
CA LEU A 278 -5.50 -1.60 6.05
C LEU A 278 -5.20 -0.38 5.17
N LEU A 279 -5.08 -0.57 3.85
CA LEU A 279 -4.81 0.49 2.86
C LEU A 279 -6.08 1.18 2.34
N THR A 280 -7.25 0.76 2.81
CA THR A 280 -8.54 1.41 2.51
C THR A 280 -8.79 2.50 3.56
N PHE A 281 -8.72 3.76 3.16
CA PHE A 281 -8.92 4.91 4.04
C PHE A 281 -10.36 4.94 4.59
N ASP A 282 -10.51 4.68 5.89
CA ASP A 282 -11.82 4.51 6.55
C ASP A 282 -12.79 5.70 6.35
N PRO A 283 -12.36 6.98 6.39
CA PRO A 283 -13.27 8.11 6.24
C PRO A 283 -13.95 8.24 4.86
N THR A 284 -13.23 7.99 3.77
CA THR A 284 -13.74 8.24 2.41
C THR A 284 -13.94 6.96 1.59
N GLY A 285 -13.24 5.88 1.94
CA GLY A 285 -13.16 4.66 1.14
C GLY A 285 -12.07 4.67 0.07
N ALA A 286 -11.28 5.74 -0.05
CA ALA A 286 -10.12 5.80 -0.95
C ALA A 286 -9.12 4.68 -0.65
N ILE A 287 -8.52 4.07 -1.67
CA ILE A 287 -7.58 2.95 -1.49
C ILE A 287 -6.21 3.40 -1.98
N VAL A 288 -5.23 3.48 -1.07
CA VAL A 288 -3.87 3.91 -1.46
C VAL A 288 -3.10 2.78 -2.15
N ALA A 289 -2.26 3.12 -3.11
CA ALA A 289 -1.41 2.14 -3.79
C ALA A 289 -0.34 1.58 -2.84
N ALA A 290 0.27 2.38 -1.98
CA ALA A 290 1.09 1.88 -0.89
C ALA A 290 1.22 2.93 0.21
N PRO A 291 1.53 2.54 1.46
CA PRO A 291 1.67 3.50 2.55
C PRO A 291 3.05 4.17 2.58
N THR A 292 3.81 4.15 1.49
CA THR A 292 5.22 4.57 1.42
C THR A 292 5.50 5.44 0.20
N PHE A 293 6.56 6.24 0.28
CA PHE A 293 7.10 7.00 -0.85
C PHE A 293 8.60 6.73 -1.02
N SER A 294 9.10 6.94 -2.23
CA SER A 294 10.54 6.92 -2.56
C SER A 294 11.28 5.62 -2.26
N LEU A 295 10.57 4.49 -2.21
CA LEU A 295 11.23 3.19 -2.26
C LEU A 295 11.57 2.87 -3.72
N PRO A 296 12.83 2.46 -4.01
CA PRO A 296 13.29 2.30 -5.37
C PRO A 296 12.82 0.99 -6.01
N GLU A 297 12.34 1.03 -7.26
CA GLU A 297 12.08 -0.18 -8.06
C GLU A 297 13.34 -1.05 -8.22
N ALA A 298 14.52 -0.40 -8.28
CA ALA A 298 15.83 -1.04 -8.28
C ALA A 298 16.79 -0.22 -7.44
N ILE A 299 17.52 -0.87 -6.53
CA ILE A 299 18.48 -0.19 -5.64
C ILE A 299 19.49 0.62 -6.46
N GLY A 300 19.66 1.91 -6.11
CA GLY A 300 20.48 2.88 -6.81
C GLY A 300 19.86 3.46 -8.09
N GLY A 301 18.63 3.05 -8.43
CA GLY A 301 17.89 3.52 -9.58
C GLY A 301 17.11 4.81 -9.30
N PRO A 302 16.69 5.53 -10.37
CA PRO A 302 15.98 6.79 -10.26
C PRO A 302 14.46 6.63 -10.12
N ARG A 303 13.92 5.41 -10.13
CA ARG A 303 12.48 5.11 -10.11
C ARG A 303 11.98 4.97 -8.68
N ASN A 304 11.87 6.12 -8.02
CA ASN A 304 11.51 6.25 -6.62
C ASN A 304 10.28 7.17 -6.56
N TRP A 305 9.09 6.58 -6.39
CA TRP A 305 7.82 7.29 -6.54
C TRP A 305 7.04 7.37 -5.22
N ASP A 306 6.13 8.33 -5.12
CA ASP A 306 5.14 8.40 -4.05
C ASP A 306 3.91 7.59 -4.42
N TYR A 307 3.58 6.57 -3.63
CA TYR A 307 2.46 5.64 -3.86
C TYR A 307 1.30 5.85 -2.89
N ARG A 308 1.32 6.92 -2.09
CA ARG A 308 0.35 7.16 -1.00
C ARG A 308 -1.01 7.67 -1.47
N TYR A 309 -1.24 7.67 -2.78
CA TYR A 309 -2.46 8.17 -3.42
C TYR A 309 -3.36 7.03 -3.92
N SER A 310 -4.60 7.38 -4.23
CA SER A 310 -5.61 6.46 -4.74
C SER A 310 -5.64 6.47 -6.27
N TRP A 311 -4.94 5.54 -6.90
CA TRP A 311 -5.05 5.27 -8.35
C TRP A 311 -6.38 4.60 -8.68
N VAL A 312 -7.03 5.07 -9.75
CA VAL A 312 -8.29 4.49 -10.24
C VAL A 312 -8.10 3.02 -10.63
N ARG A 313 -6.98 2.71 -11.28
CA ARG A 313 -6.58 1.36 -11.68
C ARG A 313 -6.47 0.40 -10.49
N ASP A 314 -5.55 0.71 -9.59
CA ASP A 314 -5.16 -0.14 -8.45
C ASP A 314 -6.36 -0.40 -7.52
N SER A 315 -7.17 0.63 -7.33
CA SER A 315 -8.42 0.53 -6.57
C SER A 315 -9.45 -0.33 -7.28
N SER A 316 -9.58 -0.24 -8.61
CA SER A 316 -10.52 -1.06 -9.40
C SER A 316 -10.23 -2.56 -9.26
N PHE A 317 -8.95 -2.95 -9.27
CA PHE A 317 -8.57 -4.34 -8.99
C PHE A 317 -8.86 -4.75 -7.54
N THR A 318 -8.64 -3.85 -6.59
CA THR A 318 -8.93 -4.11 -5.17
C THR A 318 -10.43 -4.32 -4.93
N ILE A 319 -11.30 -3.55 -5.58
CA ILE A 319 -12.76 -3.73 -5.55
C ILE A 319 -13.16 -5.13 -6.03
N TYR A 320 -12.59 -5.59 -7.14
CA TYR A 320 -12.85 -6.94 -7.64
C TYR A 320 -12.52 -7.99 -6.58
N VAL A 321 -11.36 -7.86 -5.91
CA VAL A 321 -10.95 -8.76 -4.83
C VAL A 321 -11.94 -8.70 -3.67
N PHE A 322 -12.31 -7.52 -3.17
CA PHE A 322 -13.29 -7.38 -2.08
C PHE A 322 -14.63 -8.04 -2.42
N LEU A 323 -15.18 -7.77 -3.61
CA LEU A 323 -16.44 -8.36 -4.05
C LEU A 323 -16.36 -9.89 -4.15
N LYS A 324 -15.25 -10.43 -4.67
CA LYS A 324 -15.05 -11.89 -4.75
C LYS A 324 -14.87 -12.55 -3.40
N MET A 325 -14.20 -11.88 -2.47
CA MET A 325 -13.90 -12.40 -1.13
C MET A 325 -15.02 -12.15 -0.11
N GLY A 326 -16.13 -11.51 -0.51
CA GLY A 326 -17.31 -11.33 0.33
C GLY A 326 -17.31 -10.06 1.19
N PHE A 327 -16.65 -9.00 0.74
CA PHE A 327 -16.54 -7.70 1.43
C PHE A 327 -17.23 -6.58 0.63
N PRO A 328 -18.57 -6.61 0.46
CA PRO A 328 -19.28 -5.64 -0.37
C PRO A 328 -19.25 -4.21 0.21
N ASP A 329 -19.17 -4.06 1.53
CA ASP A 329 -19.17 -2.74 2.18
C ASP A 329 -17.88 -1.96 1.86
N GLU A 330 -16.73 -2.64 1.79
CA GLU A 330 -15.45 -2.03 1.42
C GLU A 330 -15.46 -1.59 -0.05
N ALA A 331 -16.00 -2.43 -0.92
CA ALA A 331 -16.21 -2.10 -2.33
C ALA A 331 -17.16 -0.91 -2.49
N GLU A 332 -18.25 -0.87 -1.72
CA GLU A 332 -19.21 0.24 -1.76
C GLU A 332 -18.58 1.57 -1.32
N ALA A 333 -17.73 1.57 -0.29
CA ALA A 333 -17.06 2.77 0.18
C ALA A 333 -16.25 3.43 -0.95
N TYR A 334 -15.41 2.66 -1.64
CA TYR A 334 -14.67 3.17 -2.79
C TYR A 334 -15.58 3.56 -3.96
N ILE A 335 -16.63 2.78 -4.25
CA ILE A 335 -17.58 3.11 -5.32
C ILE A 335 -18.23 4.49 -5.06
N ASN A 336 -18.59 4.79 -3.82
CA ASN A 336 -19.13 6.10 -3.46
C ASN A 336 -18.08 7.21 -3.65
N PHE A 337 -16.83 6.97 -3.24
CA PHE A 337 -15.71 7.89 -3.46
C PHE A 337 -15.53 8.21 -4.95
N ILE A 338 -15.40 7.20 -5.81
CA ILE A 338 -15.12 7.43 -7.23
C ILE A 338 -16.31 8.04 -7.98
N PHE A 339 -17.56 7.69 -7.64
CA PHE A 339 -18.73 8.37 -8.24
C PHE A 339 -18.81 9.86 -7.86
N ALA A 340 -18.35 10.25 -6.68
CA ALA A 340 -18.26 11.66 -6.31
C ALA A 340 -17.29 12.41 -7.26
N ARG A 341 -16.15 11.81 -7.57
CA ARG A 341 -15.15 12.34 -8.50
C ARG A 341 -15.63 12.35 -9.95
N ILE A 342 -16.33 11.30 -10.41
CA ILE A 342 -16.93 11.28 -11.76
C ILE A 342 -17.97 12.40 -11.89
N ALA A 343 -18.80 12.61 -10.87
CA ALA A 343 -19.81 13.67 -10.89
C ALA A 343 -19.17 15.08 -10.88
N GLU A 344 -18.05 15.28 -10.20
CA GLU A 344 -17.26 16.52 -10.26
C GLU A 344 -16.64 16.74 -11.63
N TRP A 345 -15.99 15.72 -12.17
CA TRP A 345 -15.41 15.72 -13.51
C TRP A 345 -16.47 16.05 -14.59
N ARG A 346 -17.65 15.42 -14.51
CA ARG A 346 -18.78 15.70 -15.40
C ARG A 346 -19.21 17.16 -15.35
N ARG A 347 -19.36 17.73 -14.14
CA ARG A 347 -19.72 19.15 -13.98
C ARG A 347 -18.66 20.08 -14.56
N GLN A 348 -17.38 19.75 -14.40
CA GLN A 348 -16.29 20.54 -14.99
C GLN A 348 -16.38 20.52 -16.52
N GLN A 349 -16.55 19.33 -17.12
CA GLN A 349 -16.68 19.17 -18.57
C GLN A 349 -17.90 19.92 -19.14
N GLU A 350 -19.06 19.82 -18.48
CA GLU A 350 -20.29 20.56 -18.84
C GLU A 350 -20.09 22.09 -18.75
N SER A 351 -19.36 22.55 -17.73
CA SER A 351 -19.12 23.99 -17.49
C SER A 351 -18.14 24.61 -18.48
N SER A 352 -17.19 23.84 -19.00
CA SER A 352 -16.25 24.29 -20.04
C SER A 352 -16.89 24.49 -21.41
N GLY A 353 -18.18 24.16 -21.58
CA GLY A 353 -18.93 24.40 -22.81
C GLY A 353 -18.33 23.72 -24.06
N GLY A 354 -17.56 22.64 -23.87
CA GLY A 354 -16.86 21.93 -24.95
C GLY A 354 -15.60 22.62 -25.49
N THR A 355 -15.12 23.70 -24.86
CA THR A 355 -13.92 24.42 -25.30
C THR A 355 -12.60 23.70 -24.94
N SER A 356 -12.63 22.82 -23.94
CA SER A 356 -11.51 21.99 -23.52
C SER A 356 -11.98 20.58 -23.14
N ILE A 357 -11.23 19.56 -23.58
CA ILE A 357 -11.41 18.17 -23.17
C ILE A 357 -10.61 17.95 -21.89
N HIS A 358 -11.29 17.58 -20.81
CA HIS A 358 -10.65 17.18 -19.57
C HIS A 358 -10.85 15.68 -19.40
N HIS A 359 -9.76 14.93 -19.22
CA HIS A 359 -9.84 13.51 -18.86
C HIS A 359 -10.20 13.37 -17.37
N LEU A 360 -10.68 12.19 -16.98
CA LEU A 360 -10.82 11.84 -15.57
C LEU A 360 -9.39 11.75 -14.98
N PRO A 361 -9.10 12.41 -13.86
CA PRO A 361 -7.80 12.27 -13.20
C PRO A 361 -7.52 10.82 -12.85
N LEU A 362 -6.29 10.37 -13.08
CA LEU A 362 -5.91 8.96 -12.92
C LEU A 362 -5.67 8.54 -11.46
N MET A 363 -5.36 9.52 -10.60
CA MET A 363 -5.17 9.34 -9.17
C MET A 363 -5.71 10.53 -8.39
N PHE A 364 -5.96 10.31 -7.10
CA PHE A 364 -6.45 11.33 -6.19
C PHE A 364 -5.80 11.21 -4.81
N THR A 365 -5.76 12.30 -4.04
CA THR A 365 -5.49 12.23 -2.58
C THR A 365 -6.56 11.38 -1.88
N ILE A 366 -6.34 11.06 -0.60
CA ILE A 366 -7.34 10.29 0.18
C ILE A 366 -8.67 11.03 0.39
N ASP A 367 -8.64 12.37 0.34
CA ASP A 367 -9.82 13.26 0.34
C ASP A 367 -10.36 13.53 -1.08
N GLY A 368 -9.61 13.06 -2.07
CA GLY A 368 -9.92 13.03 -3.48
C GLY A 368 -9.68 14.34 -4.23
N GLU A 369 -8.69 15.11 -3.80
CA GLU A 369 -8.10 16.22 -4.53
C GLU A 369 -7.20 15.70 -5.67
N THR A 370 -6.95 16.55 -6.68
CA THR A 370 -6.21 16.18 -7.91
C THR A 370 -4.84 16.87 -8.02
N SER A 371 -4.54 17.81 -7.12
CA SER A 371 -3.28 18.56 -7.15
C SER A 371 -2.19 17.81 -6.41
N LEU A 372 -1.30 17.14 -7.16
CA LEU A 372 -0.24 16.28 -6.62
C LEU A 372 1.13 16.68 -7.19
N PRO A 373 1.66 17.88 -6.88
CA PRO A 373 2.93 18.33 -7.41
C PRO A 373 4.07 17.39 -6.99
N GLU A 374 4.84 16.91 -7.96
CA GLU A 374 6.06 16.12 -7.71
C GLU A 374 7.17 17.05 -7.22
N LEU A 375 7.74 16.76 -6.06
CA LEU A 375 8.84 17.50 -5.45
C LEU A 375 9.97 16.54 -5.08
N GLU A 376 11.22 16.96 -5.33
CA GLU A 376 12.41 16.23 -4.91
C GLU A 376 12.92 16.75 -3.56
N LEU A 377 13.26 15.84 -2.66
CA LEU A 377 13.74 16.11 -1.31
C LEU A 377 15.26 15.84 -1.22
N ASP A 378 16.05 16.82 -1.67
CA ASP A 378 17.52 16.71 -1.80
C ASP A 378 18.27 16.50 -0.48
N HIS A 379 17.62 16.78 0.66
CA HIS A 379 18.20 16.60 1.98
C HIS A 379 18.13 15.16 2.51
N LEU A 380 17.38 14.27 1.85
CA LEU A 380 17.27 12.86 2.21
C LEU A 380 18.16 12.01 1.30
N SER A 381 18.91 11.07 1.88
CA SER A 381 19.84 10.19 1.14
C SER A 381 19.13 9.16 0.25
N GLY A 382 17.89 8.80 0.59
CA GLY A 382 17.10 7.76 -0.06
C GLY A 382 17.39 6.36 0.48
N TYR A 383 16.48 5.42 0.21
CA TYR A 383 16.67 4.03 0.66
C TYR A 383 17.91 3.43 -0.02
N LYS A 384 18.91 3.04 0.78
CA LYS A 384 20.21 2.56 0.30
C LYS A 384 20.86 3.51 -0.71
N ASP A 385 20.81 4.81 -0.42
CA ASP A 385 21.37 5.89 -1.23
C ASP A 385 20.75 5.99 -2.64
N SER A 386 19.52 5.49 -2.82
CA SER A 386 18.79 5.56 -4.07
C SER A 386 18.11 6.92 -4.21
N THR A 387 18.54 7.72 -5.18
CA THR A 387 18.05 9.08 -5.43
C THR A 387 17.40 9.20 -6.81
N PRO A 388 16.51 10.19 -7.00
CA PRO A 388 16.06 11.19 -6.03
C PRO A 388 14.96 10.66 -5.10
N VAL A 389 14.75 11.35 -3.98
CA VAL A 389 13.62 11.11 -3.07
C VAL A 389 12.48 12.03 -3.50
N ARG A 390 11.36 11.46 -3.96
CA ARG A 390 10.18 12.18 -4.43
C ARG A 390 8.99 12.05 -3.48
N ILE A 391 8.25 13.16 -3.38
CA ILE A 391 6.89 13.22 -2.85
C ILE A 391 5.96 13.78 -3.93
N GLY A 392 4.68 13.45 -3.90
CA GLY A 392 3.80 13.74 -5.02
C GLY A 392 4.10 12.86 -6.24
N ASN A 393 3.38 13.08 -7.33
CA ASN A 393 3.53 12.23 -8.50
C ASN A 393 3.18 12.95 -9.81
N ALA A 394 4.16 13.11 -10.69
CA ALA A 394 3.98 13.83 -11.95
C ALA A 394 3.11 13.07 -12.96
N ALA A 395 2.80 11.79 -12.71
CA ALA A 395 1.83 11.08 -13.52
C ALA A 395 0.42 11.69 -13.46
N THR A 396 0.12 12.60 -12.51
CA THR A 396 -1.15 13.34 -12.49
C THR A 396 -1.46 14.07 -13.80
N ASP A 397 -0.44 14.49 -14.55
CA ASP A 397 -0.59 15.18 -15.84
C ASP A 397 -0.70 14.21 -17.04
N HIS A 398 -0.56 12.90 -16.81
CA HIS A 398 -0.62 11.89 -17.86
C HIS A 398 -2.06 11.59 -18.28
N VAL A 399 -2.22 11.33 -19.59
CA VAL A 399 -3.47 10.77 -20.11
C VAL A 399 -3.31 9.26 -20.23
N GLN A 400 -4.07 8.53 -19.41
CA GLN A 400 -4.17 7.07 -19.39
C GLN A 400 -5.60 6.68 -19.78
N LEU A 401 -5.75 6.01 -20.92
CA LEU A 401 -7.09 5.68 -21.45
C LEU A 401 -7.60 4.32 -20.98
N ASP A 402 -6.73 3.47 -20.47
CA ASP A 402 -7.05 2.19 -19.87
C ASP A 402 -7.90 2.30 -18.59
N ILE A 403 -7.73 3.36 -17.80
CA ILE A 403 -8.44 3.55 -16.52
C ILE A 403 -9.96 3.49 -16.67
N TYR A 404 -10.49 3.92 -17.82
CA TYR A 404 -11.93 3.90 -18.09
C TYR A 404 -12.47 2.46 -18.14
N GLY A 405 -11.69 1.54 -18.71
CA GLY A 405 -12.04 0.13 -18.77
C GLY A 405 -12.00 -0.54 -17.40
N GLU A 406 -10.94 -0.28 -16.64
CA GLU A 406 -10.73 -0.84 -15.30
C GLU A 406 -11.83 -0.37 -14.35
N LEU A 407 -12.14 0.93 -14.39
CA LEU A 407 -13.22 1.53 -13.62
C LEU A 407 -14.58 0.96 -14.04
N MET A 408 -14.85 0.81 -15.33
CA MET A 408 -16.15 0.30 -15.76
C MET A 408 -16.33 -1.19 -15.50
N ASP A 409 -15.26 -1.99 -15.55
CA ASP A 409 -15.30 -3.39 -15.14
C ASP A 409 -15.61 -3.49 -13.64
N SER A 410 -14.98 -2.67 -12.79
CA SER A 410 -15.26 -2.65 -11.35
C SER A 410 -16.68 -2.19 -11.02
N ILE A 411 -17.21 -1.16 -11.72
CA ILE A 411 -18.61 -0.72 -11.61
C ILE A 411 -19.58 -1.82 -12.04
N TYR A 412 -19.29 -2.53 -13.14
CA TYR A 412 -20.12 -3.64 -13.60
C TYR A 412 -20.16 -4.79 -12.58
N LEU A 413 -19.00 -5.13 -12.02
CA LEU A 413 -18.88 -6.15 -10.98
C LEU A 413 -19.58 -5.74 -9.69
N TYR A 414 -19.49 -4.47 -9.31
CA TYR A 414 -20.24 -3.91 -8.19
C TYR A 414 -21.75 -4.02 -8.39
N ASN A 415 -22.27 -3.70 -9.58
CA ASN A 415 -23.69 -3.90 -9.89
C ASN A 415 -24.11 -5.38 -9.77
N LYS A 416 -23.19 -6.31 -10.08
CA LYS A 416 -23.46 -7.76 -10.09
C LYS A 416 -23.40 -8.39 -8.70
N HIS A 417 -22.47 -7.93 -7.85
CA HIS A 417 -22.11 -8.58 -6.59
C HIS A 417 -22.32 -7.71 -5.35
N GLY A 418 -22.28 -6.38 -5.51
CA GLY A 418 -22.58 -5.38 -4.49
C GLY A 418 -24.02 -4.88 -4.62
N LYS A 419 -24.20 -3.56 -4.75
CA LYS A 419 -25.54 -2.96 -4.86
C LYS A 419 -25.92 -2.63 -6.31
N PRO A 420 -27.22 -2.73 -6.61
CA PRO A 420 -27.84 -2.13 -7.80
C PRO A 420 -27.36 -0.70 -8.10
N ILE A 421 -26.93 -0.44 -9.33
CA ILE A 421 -26.63 0.92 -9.80
C ILE A 421 -27.91 1.76 -9.80
N SER A 422 -27.81 2.97 -9.24
CA SER A 422 -28.88 3.95 -9.19
C SER A 422 -29.01 4.73 -10.51
N TYR A 423 -30.11 5.46 -10.70
CA TYR A 423 -30.27 6.31 -11.89
C TYR A 423 -29.24 7.46 -11.93
N ALA A 424 -28.89 8.05 -10.78
CA ALA A 424 -27.88 9.11 -10.73
C ALA A 424 -26.50 8.59 -11.19
N GLN A 425 -26.07 7.45 -10.65
CA GLN A 425 -24.85 6.77 -11.08
C GLN A 425 -24.91 6.36 -12.56
N TRP A 426 -26.09 5.95 -13.06
CA TRP A 426 -26.26 5.66 -14.48
C TRP A 426 -26.00 6.88 -15.37
N LEU A 427 -26.41 8.08 -14.96
CA LEU A 427 -26.11 9.30 -15.73
C LEU A 427 -24.61 9.55 -15.83
N ASP A 428 -23.87 9.27 -14.76
CA ASP A 428 -22.40 9.37 -14.73
C ASP A 428 -21.73 8.30 -15.60
N ILE A 429 -22.20 7.05 -15.53
CA ILE A 429 -21.73 5.95 -16.41
C ILE A 429 -22.00 6.29 -17.88
N ARG A 430 -23.18 6.83 -18.18
CA ARG A 430 -23.56 7.21 -19.54
C ARG A 430 -22.65 8.31 -20.07
N PHE A 431 -22.40 9.35 -19.27
CA PHE A 431 -21.46 10.41 -19.61
C PHE A 431 -20.04 9.87 -19.85
N LEU A 432 -19.52 9.03 -18.93
CA LEU A 432 -18.21 8.41 -19.07
C LEU A 432 -18.11 7.59 -20.36
N THR A 433 -19.13 6.81 -20.68
CA THR A 433 -19.13 5.95 -21.88
C THR A 433 -19.25 6.77 -23.16
N ASP A 434 -20.06 7.83 -23.16
CA ASP A 434 -20.15 8.77 -24.28
C ASP A 434 -18.80 9.45 -24.53
N PHE A 435 -18.12 9.87 -23.46
CA PHE A 435 -16.76 10.42 -23.51
C PHE A 435 -15.75 9.43 -24.08
N VAL A 436 -15.75 8.18 -23.61
CA VAL A 436 -14.92 7.10 -24.19
C VAL A 436 -15.18 6.94 -25.68
N CYS A 437 -16.43 7.02 -26.13
CA CYS A 437 -16.76 6.91 -27.55
C CYS A 437 -16.24 8.09 -28.40
N GLU A 438 -15.85 9.21 -27.79
CA GLU A 438 -15.26 10.37 -28.48
C GLU A 438 -13.74 10.27 -28.55
N ILE A 439 -13.10 9.83 -27.47
CA ILE A 439 -11.64 9.85 -27.32
C ILE A 439 -10.95 8.52 -27.64
N TRP A 440 -11.68 7.42 -27.89
CA TRP A 440 -11.10 6.08 -27.98
C TRP A 440 -9.96 5.93 -29.00
N ASN A 441 -9.94 6.77 -30.05
CA ASN A 441 -8.92 6.72 -31.10
C ASN A 441 -7.69 7.60 -30.79
N GLU A 442 -7.60 8.21 -29.61
CA GLU A 442 -6.43 9.01 -29.20
C GLU A 442 -5.28 8.13 -28.68
N PRO A 443 -4.01 8.60 -28.80
CA PRO A 443 -2.87 7.94 -28.18
C PRO A 443 -2.73 8.32 -26.71
N ASP A 444 -2.14 7.43 -25.90
CA ASP A 444 -2.06 7.57 -24.44
C ASP A 444 -0.72 7.05 -23.89
N MET A 445 -0.59 6.99 -22.57
CA MET A 445 0.64 6.54 -21.87
C MET A 445 0.52 5.13 -21.26
N SER A 446 -0.63 4.47 -21.44
CA SER A 446 -0.95 3.11 -20.97
C SER A 446 -0.76 2.86 -19.47
N ILE A 447 -0.95 1.60 -19.08
CA ILE A 447 -0.88 1.11 -17.71
C ILE A 447 0.48 1.33 -17.05
N TRP A 448 1.55 1.36 -17.84
CA TRP A 448 2.90 1.52 -17.33
C TRP A 448 3.33 2.98 -17.15
N GLU A 449 2.43 3.93 -17.42
CA GLU A 449 2.64 5.37 -17.25
C GLU A 449 3.92 5.85 -17.94
N VAL A 450 4.20 5.27 -19.12
CA VAL A 450 5.43 5.49 -19.88
C VAL A 450 5.64 6.99 -20.05
N ARG A 451 6.76 7.57 -19.57
CA ARG A 451 7.07 9.01 -19.69
C ARG A 451 7.58 9.38 -21.11
N GLY A 452 7.54 8.44 -22.05
CA GLY A 452 7.91 8.59 -23.45
C GLY A 452 6.82 9.21 -24.34
N LYS A 453 6.76 8.79 -25.60
CA LYS A 453 5.74 9.30 -26.55
C LYS A 453 4.40 8.62 -26.34
N LYS A 454 3.31 9.39 -26.43
CA LYS A 454 1.95 8.85 -26.52
C LYS A 454 1.82 7.94 -27.73
N GLN A 455 1.25 6.76 -27.55
CA GLN A 455 1.07 5.73 -28.58
C GLN A 455 -0.31 5.09 -28.49
N HIS A 456 -0.67 4.29 -29.49
CA HIS A 456 -1.86 3.43 -29.41
C HIS A 456 -1.50 2.09 -28.79
N PHE A 457 -1.44 2.05 -27.46
CA PHE A 457 -1.13 0.84 -26.71
C PHE A 457 -2.27 -0.17 -26.80
N VAL A 458 -1.92 -1.43 -27.10
CA VAL A 458 -2.90 -2.52 -27.29
C VAL A 458 -3.72 -2.74 -26.01
N TYR A 459 -3.07 -2.70 -24.84
CA TYR A 459 -3.76 -2.78 -23.55
C TYR A 459 -4.81 -1.69 -23.38
N SER A 460 -4.45 -0.43 -23.64
CA SER A 460 -5.37 0.71 -23.50
C SER A 460 -6.57 0.58 -24.42
N LYS A 461 -6.37 0.15 -25.67
CA LYS A 461 -7.48 -0.09 -26.61
C LYS A 461 -8.38 -1.24 -26.18
N MET A 462 -7.82 -2.34 -25.66
CA MET A 462 -8.60 -3.42 -25.07
C MET A 462 -9.45 -2.92 -23.88
N MET A 463 -8.89 -2.08 -23.00
CA MET A 463 -9.62 -1.57 -21.85
C MET A 463 -10.69 -0.53 -22.24
N LEU A 464 -10.47 0.29 -23.26
CA LEU A 464 -11.53 1.13 -23.82
C LEU A 464 -12.69 0.29 -24.40
N TRP A 465 -12.40 -0.84 -25.04
CA TRP A 465 -13.43 -1.80 -25.45
C TRP A 465 -14.20 -2.34 -24.24
N VAL A 466 -13.51 -2.69 -23.15
CA VAL A 466 -14.14 -3.13 -21.90
C VAL A 466 -15.08 -2.06 -21.38
N ALA A 467 -14.69 -0.78 -21.37
CA ALA A 467 -15.54 0.30 -20.90
C ALA A 467 -16.90 0.32 -21.61
N VAL A 468 -16.90 0.27 -22.94
CA VAL A 468 -18.12 0.30 -23.74
C VAL A 468 -18.93 -0.99 -23.62
N ASP A 469 -18.28 -2.15 -23.64
CA ASP A 469 -18.96 -3.45 -23.49
C ASP A 469 -19.67 -3.56 -22.13
N ARG A 470 -19.02 -3.15 -21.04
CA ARG A 470 -19.61 -3.20 -19.70
C ARG A 470 -20.78 -2.24 -19.55
N ALA A 471 -20.70 -1.05 -20.12
CA ALA A 471 -21.80 -0.11 -20.15
C ALA A 471 -23.02 -0.66 -20.92
N LEU A 472 -22.82 -1.29 -22.09
CA LEU A 472 -23.88 -1.97 -22.84
C LEU A 472 -24.52 -3.11 -22.04
N ARG A 473 -23.72 -3.93 -21.33
CA ARG A 473 -24.26 -4.98 -20.45
C ARG A 473 -25.08 -4.42 -19.30
N LEU A 474 -24.73 -3.24 -18.77
CA LEU A 474 -25.53 -2.57 -17.75
C LEU A 474 -26.87 -2.08 -18.31
N VAL A 475 -26.89 -1.53 -19.53
CA VAL A 475 -28.13 -1.17 -20.24
C VAL A 475 -29.07 -2.37 -20.30
N ASP A 476 -28.59 -3.51 -20.78
CA ASP A 476 -29.41 -4.72 -20.93
C ASP A 476 -29.84 -5.32 -19.59
N LYS A 477 -28.96 -5.30 -18.60
CA LYS A 477 -29.25 -5.91 -17.30
C LYS A 477 -30.26 -5.10 -16.49
N ARG A 478 -30.31 -3.78 -16.68
CA ARG A 478 -31.09 -2.83 -15.86
C ARG A 478 -32.21 -2.13 -16.62
N ASN A 479 -32.28 -2.32 -17.94
CA ASN A 479 -33.17 -1.58 -18.85
C ASN A 479 -33.02 -0.06 -18.73
N PHE A 480 -31.78 0.42 -18.60
CA PHE A 480 -31.52 1.85 -18.47
C PHE A 480 -31.72 2.61 -19.80
N PRO A 481 -32.20 3.86 -19.77
CA PRO A 481 -32.28 4.70 -20.97
C PRO A 481 -30.89 5.01 -21.55
N CYS A 482 -30.66 4.63 -22.81
CA CYS A 482 -29.42 4.86 -23.54
C CYS A 482 -29.74 5.42 -24.95
N PRO A 483 -29.82 6.75 -25.11
CA PRO A 483 -30.08 7.37 -26.42
C PRO A 483 -28.99 7.09 -27.45
N ASN A 484 -27.72 7.06 -27.02
CA ASN A 484 -26.55 6.85 -27.88
C ASN A 484 -26.18 5.37 -28.07
N ARG A 485 -27.14 4.46 -27.87
CA ARG A 485 -26.87 3.01 -27.86
C ARG A 485 -26.24 2.50 -29.16
N GLU A 486 -26.69 3.00 -30.31
CA GLU A 486 -26.13 2.63 -31.61
C GLU A 486 -24.68 3.09 -31.77
N LYS A 487 -24.35 4.30 -31.29
CA LYS A 487 -22.96 4.81 -31.26
C LYS A 487 -22.09 3.87 -30.43
N TRP A 488 -22.54 3.48 -29.24
CA TRP A 488 -21.78 2.59 -28.36
C TRP A 488 -21.52 1.23 -28.99
N PHE A 489 -22.51 0.61 -29.65
CA PHE A 489 -22.31 -0.64 -30.38
C PHE A 489 -21.26 -0.49 -31.48
N SER A 490 -21.41 0.53 -32.33
CA SER A 490 -20.48 0.80 -33.43
C SER A 490 -19.06 1.06 -32.92
N THR A 491 -18.89 1.88 -31.88
CA THR A 491 -17.59 2.14 -31.26
C THR A 491 -16.97 0.88 -30.67
N ARG A 492 -17.73 0.07 -29.91
CA ARG A 492 -17.23 -1.19 -29.34
C ARG A 492 -16.69 -2.10 -30.44
N ASP A 493 -17.44 -2.28 -31.51
CA ASP A 493 -17.06 -3.20 -32.59
C ASP A 493 -15.84 -2.68 -33.35
N GLN A 494 -15.77 -1.36 -33.62
CA GLN A 494 -14.60 -0.72 -34.23
C GLN A 494 -13.32 -0.86 -33.41
N ILE A 495 -13.40 -0.68 -32.08
CA ILE A 495 -12.22 -0.86 -31.20
C ILE A 495 -11.76 -2.31 -31.28
N TYR A 496 -12.69 -3.27 -31.22
CA TYR A 496 -12.36 -4.70 -31.26
C TYR A 496 -11.64 -5.07 -32.56
N GLU A 497 -12.22 -4.70 -33.71
CA GLU A 497 -11.64 -4.97 -35.02
C GLU A 497 -10.27 -4.31 -35.16
N GLN A 498 -10.12 -3.05 -34.74
CA GLN A 498 -8.85 -2.34 -34.81
C GLN A 498 -7.76 -3.01 -33.96
N VAL A 499 -8.07 -3.49 -32.75
CA VAL A 499 -7.11 -4.21 -31.90
C VAL A 499 -6.68 -5.52 -32.56
N MET A 500 -7.61 -6.27 -33.15
CA MET A 500 -7.29 -7.53 -33.83
C MET A 500 -6.47 -7.31 -35.11
N GLU A 501 -6.74 -6.24 -35.86
CA GLU A 501 -6.04 -5.92 -37.10
C GLU A 501 -4.65 -5.33 -36.89
N LYS A 502 -4.52 -4.42 -35.93
CA LYS A 502 -3.27 -3.64 -35.73
C LYS A 502 -2.45 -4.07 -34.53
N GLY A 503 -3.09 -4.68 -33.53
CA GLY A 503 -2.44 -5.10 -32.29
C GLY A 503 -1.83 -6.50 -32.34
N PHE A 504 -2.19 -7.33 -33.32
CA PHE A 504 -1.65 -8.67 -33.47
C PHE A 504 -0.61 -8.74 -34.60
N ASN A 505 0.60 -9.18 -34.28
CA ASN A 505 1.64 -9.43 -35.27
C ASN A 505 1.62 -10.91 -35.70
N TYR A 506 1.26 -11.16 -36.96
CA TYR A 506 1.16 -12.51 -37.53
C TYR A 506 2.53 -13.20 -37.71
N ASP A 507 3.59 -12.45 -37.99
CA ASP A 507 4.95 -13.01 -38.16
C ASP A 507 5.52 -13.49 -36.82
N MET A 508 5.24 -12.75 -35.74
CA MET A 508 5.64 -13.11 -34.38
C MET A 508 4.64 -14.02 -33.67
N ASN A 509 3.44 -14.16 -34.22
CA ASN A 509 2.30 -14.86 -33.63
C ASN A 509 1.99 -14.38 -32.20
N CYS A 510 1.97 -13.06 -31.98
CA CYS A 510 1.68 -12.47 -30.68
C CYS A 510 1.06 -11.07 -30.76
N PHE A 511 0.31 -10.68 -29.73
CA PHE A 511 -0.02 -9.28 -29.49
C PHE A 511 1.22 -8.48 -29.13
N VAL A 512 1.29 -7.24 -29.64
CA VAL A 512 2.39 -6.30 -29.43
C VAL A 512 2.04 -5.26 -28.37
N GLN A 513 3.01 -4.45 -27.97
CA GLN A 513 2.82 -3.37 -27.01
C GLN A 513 1.92 -2.25 -27.54
N SER A 514 2.24 -1.74 -28.74
CA SER A 514 1.51 -0.64 -29.39
C SER A 514 1.49 -0.81 -30.90
N TYR A 515 0.55 -0.12 -31.57
CA TYR A 515 0.45 -0.17 -33.04
C TYR A 515 1.69 0.41 -33.73
N GLU A 516 2.33 1.38 -33.09
CA GLU A 516 3.56 2.02 -33.57
C GLU A 516 4.79 1.13 -33.36
N SER A 517 4.79 0.29 -32.31
CA SER A 517 5.90 -0.57 -31.93
C SER A 517 5.54 -2.05 -32.13
N ASN A 518 5.31 -2.43 -33.39
CA ASN A 518 4.73 -3.72 -33.77
C ASN A 518 5.63 -4.95 -33.57
N THR A 519 6.75 -4.83 -32.87
CA THR A 519 7.67 -5.94 -32.54
C THR A 519 7.98 -6.04 -31.05
N ILE A 520 7.50 -5.08 -30.25
CA ILE A 520 7.76 -5.05 -28.80
C ILE A 520 6.67 -5.84 -28.07
N LEU A 521 7.09 -6.63 -27.08
CA LEU A 521 6.18 -7.40 -26.24
C LEU A 521 5.73 -6.59 -25.03
N ASP A 522 4.49 -6.79 -24.64
CA ASP A 522 3.94 -6.30 -23.38
C ASP A 522 3.18 -7.41 -22.68
N SER A 523 3.43 -7.60 -21.40
CA SER A 523 2.73 -8.60 -20.60
C SER A 523 1.33 -8.16 -20.19
N ALA A 524 0.99 -6.86 -20.25
CA ALA A 524 -0.32 -6.34 -19.90
C ALA A 524 -1.45 -6.92 -20.78
N VAL A 525 -1.15 -7.25 -22.04
CA VAL A 525 -2.12 -7.86 -22.97
C VAL A 525 -2.61 -9.25 -22.52
N LEU A 526 -1.93 -9.88 -21.56
CA LEU A 526 -2.37 -11.14 -20.96
C LEU A 526 -3.68 -11.00 -20.16
N VAL A 527 -4.16 -9.78 -19.95
CA VAL A 527 -5.48 -9.51 -19.37
C VAL A 527 -6.63 -9.96 -20.29
N ALA A 528 -6.41 -10.10 -21.60
CA ALA A 528 -7.48 -10.22 -22.60
C ALA A 528 -8.56 -11.28 -22.26
N PRO A 529 -8.23 -12.50 -21.77
CA PRO A 529 -9.26 -13.46 -21.36
C PRO A 529 -9.95 -13.11 -20.04
N LEU A 530 -9.25 -12.44 -19.12
CA LEU A 530 -9.80 -12.03 -17.82
C LEU A 530 -10.95 -11.03 -17.99
N VAL A 531 -10.83 -10.15 -18.99
CA VAL A 531 -11.84 -9.14 -19.32
C VAL A 531 -12.79 -9.60 -20.43
N PHE A 532 -12.73 -10.87 -20.82
CA PHE A 532 -13.56 -11.47 -21.88
C PHE A 532 -13.40 -10.81 -23.26
N PHE A 533 -12.24 -10.20 -23.54
CA PHE A 533 -11.92 -9.72 -24.87
C PHE A 533 -11.78 -10.89 -25.84
N MET A 534 -11.08 -11.96 -25.44
CA MET A 534 -10.96 -13.17 -26.25
C MET A 534 -10.96 -14.45 -25.42
N SER A 535 -11.13 -15.59 -26.08
CA SER A 535 -11.11 -16.90 -25.42
C SER A 535 -9.71 -17.22 -24.89
N PRO A 536 -9.58 -17.81 -23.69
CA PRO A 536 -8.29 -18.29 -23.19
C PRO A 536 -7.74 -19.46 -24.00
N ASN A 537 -8.49 -20.07 -24.93
CA ASN A 537 -7.97 -21.11 -25.84
C ASN A 537 -7.81 -20.62 -27.28
N ASP A 538 -7.97 -19.31 -27.52
CA ASP A 538 -7.76 -18.73 -28.84
C ASP A 538 -6.30 -18.92 -29.30
N PRO A 539 -6.04 -19.41 -30.53
CA PRO A 539 -4.68 -19.61 -31.03
C PRO A 539 -3.78 -18.37 -30.98
N GLN A 540 -4.33 -17.17 -31.23
CA GLN A 540 -3.58 -15.91 -31.17
C GLN A 540 -3.17 -15.60 -29.72
N PHE A 541 -4.06 -15.87 -28.76
CA PHE A 541 -3.73 -15.74 -27.34
C PHE A 541 -2.73 -16.82 -26.90
N VAL A 542 -2.80 -18.06 -27.41
CA VAL A 542 -1.78 -19.12 -27.14
C VAL A 542 -0.41 -18.63 -27.59
N GLY A 543 -0.29 -18.17 -28.84
CA GLY A 543 0.96 -17.68 -29.39
C GLY A 543 1.57 -16.52 -28.59
N THR A 544 0.71 -15.58 -28.17
CA THR A 544 1.12 -14.45 -27.31
C THR A 544 1.70 -14.94 -25.99
N LEU A 545 1.03 -15.86 -25.30
CA LEU A 545 1.51 -16.41 -24.04
C LEU A 545 2.84 -17.16 -24.23
N ASP A 546 2.94 -18.01 -25.26
CA ASP A 546 4.16 -18.75 -25.57
C ASP A 546 5.34 -17.84 -25.86
N ARG A 547 5.10 -16.65 -26.43
CA ARG A 547 6.12 -15.64 -26.69
C ARG A 547 6.57 -14.96 -25.39
N VAL A 548 5.63 -14.50 -24.56
CA VAL A 548 5.90 -13.87 -23.26
C VAL A 548 6.64 -14.81 -22.30
N LEU A 549 6.30 -16.11 -22.31
CA LEU A 549 6.90 -17.13 -21.43
C LEU A 549 8.34 -17.53 -21.79
N ARG A 550 8.89 -17.05 -22.90
CA ARG A 550 10.31 -17.26 -23.25
C ARG A 550 11.21 -16.39 -22.38
N THR A 551 12.48 -16.79 -22.29
CA THR A 551 13.48 -15.98 -21.61
C THR A 551 13.84 -14.74 -22.43
N PRO A 552 14.33 -13.65 -21.81
CA PRO A 552 14.80 -12.47 -22.53
C PRO A 552 15.82 -12.79 -23.64
N GLU A 553 16.72 -13.75 -23.43
CA GLU A 553 17.70 -14.16 -24.45
C GLU A 553 17.05 -14.85 -25.66
N LYS A 554 15.81 -15.31 -25.52
CA LYS A 554 14.98 -15.89 -26.60
C LYS A 554 13.90 -14.91 -27.08
N GLY A 555 13.99 -13.64 -26.69
CA GLY A 555 13.03 -12.58 -27.00
C GLY A 555 11.67 -12.78 -26.35
N GLY A 556 11.63 -13.21 -25.09
CA GLY A 556 10.44 -13.20 -24.24
C GLY A 556 10.65 -12.36 -22.98
N LEU A 557 9.72 -12.43 -22.04
CA LEU A 557 9.72 -11.57 -20.84
C LEU A 557 9.92 -12.36 -19.54
N THR A 558 10.25 -13.65 -19.58
CA THR A 558 10.26 -14.49 -18.39
C THR A 558 11.66 -14.82 -17.88
N SER A 559 11.99 -14.38 -16.67
CA SER A 559 13.25 -14.70 -15.99
C SER A 559 12.99 -15.30 -14.61
N ALA A 560 13.67 -16.42 -14.31
CA ALA A 560 13.54 -17.15 -13.03
C ALA A 560 12.08 -17.49 -12.62
N GLY A 561 11.17 -17.64 -13.59
CA GLY A 561 9.75 -17.89 -13.35
C GLY A 561 8.91 -16.65 -13.04
N PHE A 562 9.47 -15.45 -13.24
CA PHE A 562 8.77 -14.17 -13.15
C PHE A 562 8.75 -13.45 -14.50
N VAL A 563 7.72 -12.64 -14.73
CA VAL A 563 7.49 -11.95 -16.02
C VAL A 563 7.79 -10.46 -15.87
N PHE A 564 8.62 -9.90 -16.75
CA PHE A 564 8.83 -8.46 -16.89
C PHE A 564 7.60 -7.76 -17.50
N ARG A 565 7.41 -6.47 -17.20
CA ARG A 565 6.31 -5.67 -17.77
C ARG A 565 6.38 -5.67 -19.30
N TYR A 566 7.54 -5.29 -19.83
CA TYR A 566 7.88 -5.19 -21.24
C TYR A 566 9.39 -5.38 -21.42
N ASP A 567 9.87 -5.34 -22.66
CA ASP A 567 11.31 -5.41 -22.95
C ASP A 567 11.99 -4.04 -22.73
N HIS A 568 12.58 -3.87 -21.56
CA HIS A 568 13.26 -2.62 -21.17
C HIS A 568 14.51 -2.27 -22.02
N GLU A 569 15.05 -3.20 -22.81
CA GLU A 569 16.15 -2.89 -23.73
C GLU A 569 15.65 -2.27 -25.05
N GLN A 570 14.38 -2.54 -25.40
CA GLN A 570 13.78 -2.12 -26.68
C GLN A 570 12.75 -1.00 -26.52
N THR A 571 12.12 -0.87 -25.34
CA THR A 571 11.14 0.18 -25.05
C THR A 571 11.83 1.43 -24.51
N ASP A 572 11.60 2.57 -25.15
CA ASP A 572 11.90 3.89 -24.57
C ASP A 572 10.74 4.30 -23.64
N ASP A 573 10.92 4.04 -22.35
CA ASP A 573 9.94 4.35 -21.32
C ASP A 573 10.03 5.80 -20.80
N GLY A 574 10.98 6.59 -21.31
CA GLY A 574 11.22 7.98 -20.92
C GLY A 574 11.93 8.17 -19.58
N VAL A 575 12.33 7.11 -18.87
CA VAL A 575 13.01 7.19 -17.57
C VAL A 575 14.37 6.49 -17.59
N GLY A 576 14.47 5.37 -18.32
CA GLY A 576 15.66 4.52 -18.35
C GLY A 576 15.93 3.81 -17.02
N GLY A 577 17.03 3.06 -16.99
CA GLY A 577 17.46 2.26 -15.83
C GLY A 577 17.05 0.79 -15.91
N ARG A 578 17.46 0.02 -14.91
CA ARG A 578 17.07 -1.39 -14.77
C ARG A 578 15.74 -1.49 -14.03
N GLU A 579 14.97 -2.52 -14.39
CA GLU A 579 13.70 -2.84 -13.76
C GLU A 579 13.73 -4.23 -13.11
N GLY A 580 12.93 -4.43 -12.06
CA GLY A 580 12.64 -5.74 -11.49
C GLY A 580 11.59 -6.52 -12.29
N THR A 581 11.51 -7.84 -12.07
CA THR A 581 10.40 -8.64 -12.62
C THR A 581 9.10 -8.35 -11.88
N PHE A 582 7.95 -8.35 -12.58
CA PHE A 582 6.67 -7.95 -12.01
C PHE A 582 5.81 -9.16 -11.62
N VAL A 583 5.51 -9.29 -10.33
CA VAL A 583 4.78 -10.46 -9.80
C VAL A 583 3.36 -10.55 -10.37
N MET A 584 2.66 -9.44 -10.61
CA MET A 584 1.30 -9.47 -11.16
C MET A 584 1.25 -10.07 -12.57
N CYS A 585 2.22 -9.73 -13.43
CA CYS A 585 2.33 -10.27 -14.79
C CYS A 585 2.60 -11.80 -14.77
N THR A 586 3.28 -12.25 -13.71
CA THR A 586 3.53 -13.67 -13.46
C THR A 586 2.24 -14.44 -13.14
N TYR A 587 1.28 -13.84 -12.44
CA TYR A 587 -0.02 -14.49 -12.18
C TYR A 587 -0.97 -14.47 -13.38
N GLY A 588 -0.96 -13.39 -14.18
CA GLY A 588 -1.73 -13.31 -15.43
C GLY A 588 -1.39 -14.45 -16.41
N SER A 589 -0.11 -14.80 -16.53
CA SER A 589 0.35 -15.95 -17.33
C SER A 589 0.02 -17.31 -16.69
N LEU A 590 0.01 -17.41 -15.36
CA LEU A 590 -0.25 -18.66 -14.62
C LEU A 590 -1.71 -19.12 -14.64
N LYS A 591 -2.70 -18.21 -14.60
CA LYS A 591 -4.13 -18.59 -14.56
C LYS A 591 -4.50 -19.54 -15.70
N ARG A 592 -3.88 -19.38 -16.86
CA ARG A 592 -4.06 -20.27 -18.01
C ARG A 592 -3.27 -21.58 -17.92
N SER A 593 -2.06 -21.59 -17.36
CA SER A 593 -1.33 -22.86 -17.10
C SER A 593 -2.15 -23.83 -16.24
N PHE A 594 -3.00 -23.30 -15.34
CA PHE A 594 -3.95 -24.09 -14.55
C PHE A 594 -5.17 -24.60 -15.33
N GLU A 595 -5.62 -23.86 -16.35
CA GLU A 595 -6.76 -24.24 -17.20
C GLU A 595 -6.35 -25.18 -18.35
N GLN A 596 -5.05 -25.22 -18.71
CA GLN A 596 -4.58 -25.99 -19.87
C GLN A 596 -3.97 -27.37 -19.59
N GLU A 597 -3.34 -27.74 -18.45
CA GLU A 597 -2.88 -29.14 -18.31
C GLU A 597 -2.44 -29.65 -16.93
N SER A 598 -2.63 -30.95 -16.72
CA SER A 598 -2.14 -31.81 -15.62
C SER A 598 -0.61 -31.95 -15.51
N THR A 599 0.19 -31.12 -16.19
CA THR A 599 1.59 -31.47 -16.52
C THR A 599 2.66 -30.45 -16.10
N THR A 600 2.34 -29.32 -15.45
CA THR A 600 3.37 -28.36 -14.96
C THR A 600 3.65 -28.52 -13.47
N ARG A 601 4.03 -29.74 -13.04
CA ARG A 601 4.54 -30.00 -11.68
C ARG A 601 5.89 -29.34 -11.39
N SER A 602 6.67 -28.98 -12.41
CA SER A 602 8.00 -28.35 -12.27
C SER A 602 7.91 -26.87 -11.91
N THR A 603 7.00 -26.11 -12.53
CA THR A 603 6.76 -24.68 -12.22
C THR A 603 6.18 -24.53 -10.82
N LEU A 604 5.29 -25.44 -10.41
CA LEU A 604 4.84 -25.56 -9.02
C LEU A 604 5.97 -25.97 -8.08
N ARG A 605 6.94 -26.82 -8.49
CA ARG A 605 8.08 -27.20 -7.65
C ARG A 605 9.09 -26.08 -7.46
N SER A 606 9.41 -25.32 -8.50
CA SER A 606 10.24 -24.12 -8.38
C SER A 606 9.53 -23.04 -7.57
N GLN A 607 8.21 -22.87 -7.73
CA GLN A 607 7.39 -22.05 -6.84
C GLN A 607 7.17 -22.63 -5.44
N MET A 608 7.39 -23.92 -5.20
CA MET A 608 7.31 -24.55 -3.87
C MET A 608 8.63 -24.47 -3.11
N GLU A 609 9.77 -24.57 -3.80
CA GLU A 609 11.08 -24.20 -3.24
C GLU A 609 11.19 -22.69 -3.09
N CYS A 610 10.56 -21.92 -3.99
CA CYS A 610 10.35 -20.50 -3.80
C CYS A 610 9.39 -20.28 -2.63
N SER A 611 8.21 -20.87 -2.49
CA SER A 611 7.36 -20.83 -1.28
C SER A 611 8.09 -21.28 0.00
N LYS A 612 9.20 -22.02 -0.09
CA LYS A 612 10.11 -22.31 1.03
C LYS A 612 11.19 -21.23 1.25
N ARG A 613 11.68 -20.55 0.21
CA ARG A 613 12.56 -19.35 0.26
C ARG A 613 11.77 -18.06 0.50
N LEU A 614 10.75 -17.79 -0.31
CA LEU A 614 9.56 -16.99 0.02
C LEU A 614 8.92 -17.39 1.34
N ARG A 615 9.08 -18.55 2.00
CA ARG A 615 8.60 -18.71 3.40
C ARG A 615 9.35 -17.80 4.37
N LYS A 616 10.57 -17.37 4.02
CA LYS A 616 11.26 -16.25 4.69
C LYS A 616 10.72 -14.89 4.23
N LEU A 617 10.33 -14.71 2.96
CA LEU A 617 9.67 -13.49 2.44
C LEU A 617 8.13 -13.45 2.61
N LEU A 618 7.45 -14.48 3.11
CA LEU A 618 5.99 -14.62 3.28
C LEU A 618 5.64 -14.58 4.77
N GLN A 619 6.64 -14.37 5.62
CA GLN A 619 6.44 -13.60 6.84
C GLN A 619 6.23 -12.10 6.52
N ILE A 620 6.47 -11.67 5.27
CA ILE A 620 6.11 -10.37 4.74
C ILE A 620 4.72 -10.48 4.12
N PRO A 621 3.78 -9.59 4.46
CA PRO A 621 2.41 -9.71 3.99
C PRO A 621 2.22 -9.22 2.52
N GLN A 622 3.27 -8.80 1.81
CA GLN A 622 3.17 -7.95 0.61
C GLN A 622 2.77 -8.59 -0.75
N VAL A 623 2.65 -9.91 -0.93
CA VAL A 623 2.70 -10.50 -2.30
C VAL A 623 1.35 -10.93 -2.90
N TRP A 624 0.26 -10.21 -2.64
CA TRP A 624 -1.02 -10.48 -3.35
C TRP A 624 -1.66 -9.27 -4.01
N VAL A 625 -1.16 -8.04 -3.81
CA VAL A 625 -1.70 -6.86 -4.51
C VAL A 625 -0.66 -5.85 -5.00
N TYR A 626 0.61 -5.87 -4.56
CA TYR A 626 1.54 -4.79 -4.92
C TYR A 626 2.76 -5.33 -5.66
N GLY A 627 2.71 -5.20 -7.00
CA GLY A 627 3.88 -5.30 -7.87
C GLY A 627 4.53 -3.94 -8.14
N TRP A 628 3.89 -2.83 -7.77
CA TRP A 628 4.32 -1.47 -8.09
C TRP A 628 5.26 -0.83 -7.05
N THR A 629 5.46 -1.45 -5.89
CA THR A 629 6.42 -1.03 -4.84
C THR A 629 7.37 -2.15 -4.52
#